data_AF-A0A0W0R678-F1
#
_entry.id   AF-A0A0W0R678-F1
#
_cell.length_a   1.000
_cell.length_b   1.000
_cell.length_c   1.000
_cell.angle_alpha   90.00
_cell.angle_beta   90.00
_cell.angle_gamma   90.00
#
_symmetry.space_group_name_H-M   'P 1'
#
loop_
_entity.id
_entity.type
_entity.pdbx_description
1 polymer ?
#
loop_
_entity_poly.entity_id
_entity_poly.type
_entity_poly.pdbx_seq_one_letter_code
_entity_poly.pdbx_strand_id
1 'polypeptide(L)' 'MNRQLADRVNKELDEMGVPSRSEERIEIFAKLIKIPRFKAESLLNGSLPLDEKLVQLLAEEFEVNPEWLTGKSDKRKN' A
#
# COMPACT_ATOMS: atom_id res chain seq x y z
N MET A 1 -3.86 8.11 -12.21
CA MET A 1 -4.78 7.45 -11.26
C MET A 1 -4.12 6.16 -10.83
N ASN A 2 -3.70 6.03 -9.57
CA ASN A 2 -2.76 4.98 -9.14
C ASN A 2 -3.50 3.75 -8.60
N ARG A 3 -4.49 3.25 -9.35
CA ARG A 3 -5.35 2.13 -8.92
C ARG A 3 -4.57 0.83 -8.72
N GLN A 4 -3.59 0.53 -9.58
CA GLN A 4 -2.79 -0.69 -9.47
C GLN A 4 -2.05 -0.81 -8.13
N LEU A 5 -1.50 0.29 -7.61
CA LEU A 5 -0.84 0.27 -6.30
C LEU A 5 -1.85 0.01 -5.19
N ALA A 6 -2.99 0.71 -5.22
CA ALA A 6 -4.06 0.50 -4.27
C ALA A 6 -4.53 -0.97 -4.27
N ASP A 7 -4.74 -1.57 -5.44
CA ASP A 7 -5.10 -2.98 -5.57
C ASP A 7 -4.02 -3.91 -5.00
N ARG A 8 -2.74 -3.68 -5.30
CA ARG A 8 -1.63 -4.51 -4.78
C ARG A 8 -1.52 -4.39 -3.26
N VAL A 9 -1.57 -3.18 -2.70
CA VAL A 9 -1.53 -2.97 -1.24
C VAL A 9 -2.75 -3.57 -0.55
N ASN A 10 -3.94 -3.41 -1.10
CA ASN A 10 -5.14 -4.05 -0.55
C ASN A 10 -4.99 -5.57 -0.56
N LYS A 11 -4.45 -6.15 -1.64
CA LYS A 11 -4.17 -7.58 -1.71
C LYS A 11 -3.20 -8.04 -0.62
N GLU A 12 -2.11 -7.31 -0.36
CA GLU A 12 -1.19 -7.67 0.75
C GLU A 12 -1.90 -7.61 2.11
N LEU A 13 -2.75 -6.61 2.33
CA LEU A 13 -3.58 -6.50 3.54
C LEU A 13 -4.56 -7.67 3.67
N ASP A 14 -5.19 -8.08 2.57
CA ASP A 14 -6.04 -9.27 2.52
C ASP A 14 -5.24 -10.56 2.80
N GLU A 15 -4.02 -10.70 2.27
CA GLU A 15 -3.11 -11.83 2.56
C GLU A 15 -2.70 -11.89 4.05
N MET A 16 -2.58 -10.73 4.71
CA MET A 16 -2.33 -10.65 6.16
C MET A 16 -3.58 -10.88 7.02
N GLY A 17 -4.75 -11.11 6.41
CA GLY A 17 -6.01 -11.31 7.12
C GLY A 17 -6.61 -10.01 7.70
N VAL A 18 -6.21 -8.85 7.16
CA VAL A 18 -6.76 -7.57 7.59
C VAL A 18 -8.23 -7.47 7.15
N PRO A 19 -9.15 -7.15 8.07
CA PRO A 19 -10.57 -7.09 7.76
C PRO A 19 -10.88 -6.16 6.58
N SER A 20 -11.87 -6.52 5.77
CA SER A 20 -12.31 -5.76 4.60
C SER A 20 -13.01 -4.45 4.94
N ARG A 21 -13.26 -4.20 6.23
CA ARG A 21 -13.89 -2.96 6.70
C ARG A 21 -12.91 -1.82 6.54
N SER A 22 -13.28 -0.83 5.73
CA SER A 22 -12.39 0.27 5.32
C SER A 22 -11.74 0.99 6.51
N GLU A 23 -12.48 1.30 7.57
CA GLU A 23 -11.93 2.01 8.74
C GLU A 23 -10.87 1.21 9.50
N GLU A 24 -11.14 -0.07 9.82
CA GLU A 24 -10.17 -0.95 10.49
C GLU A 24 -8.97 -1.22 9.61
N ARG A 25 -9.18 -1.42 8.31
CA ARG A 25 -8.10 -1.59 7.33
C ARG A 25 -7.20 -0.37 7.27
N ILE A 26 -7.77 0.82 7.17
CA ILE A 26 -7.05 2.10 7.19
C ILE A 26 -6.25 2.23 8.49
N GLU A 27 -6.85 1.86 9.62
CA GLU A 27 -6.17 1.89 10.92
C GLU A 27 -4.97 0.95 11.01
N ILE A 28 -5.15 -0.30 10.62
CA ILE A 28 -4.11 -1.32 10.69
C ILE A 28 -2.98 -0.95 9.72
N PHE A 29 -3.33 -0.57 8.50
CA PHE A 29 -2.36 -0.13 7.50
C PHE A 29 -1.59 1.13 7.94
N ALA A 30 -2.29 2.12 8.49
CA ALA A 30 -1.67 3.32 9.04
C ALA A 30 -0.67 2.99 10.16
N LYS A 31 -1.01 2.05 11.05
CA LYS A 31 -0.11 1.60 12.13
C LYS A 31 1.08 0.82 11.60
N LEU A 32 0.87 -0.05 10.60
CA LEU A 32 1.91 -0.89 10.00
C LEU A 32 2.98 -0.01 9.34
N ILE A 33 2.56 0.89 8.44
CA ILE A 33 3.47 1.80 7.72
C ILE A 33 3.87 3.03 8.54
N LYS A 34 3.32 3.18 9.76
CA LYS A 34 3.52 4.34 10.65
C LYS A 34 3.21 5.69 9.98
N ILE A 35 2.11 5.72 9.23
CA ILE A 35 1.61 6.93 8.56
C ILE A 35 0.27 7.38 9.14
N PRO A 36 -0.14 8.65 8.96
CA PRO A 36 -1.46 9.11 9.36
C PRO A 36 -2.59 8.39 8.60
N ARG A 37 -3.76 8.20 9.26
CA ARG A 37 -4.96 7.58 8.66
C ARG A 37 -5.35 8.19 7.32
N PHE A 38 -5.34 9.52 7.19
CA PHE A 38 -5.72 10.18 5.93
C PHE A 38 -4.80 9.81 4.76
N LYS A 39 -3.50 9.58 5.02
CA LYS A 39 -2.56 9.12 3.99
C LYS A 39 -2.82 7.67 3.63
N ALA A 40 -3.05 6.82 4.63
CA ALA A 40 -3.42 5.42 4.45
C ALA A 40 -4.69 5.28 3.61
N GLU A 41 -5.74 6.03 3.94
CA GLU A 41 -6.99 6.08 3.17
C GLU A 41 -6.76 6.53 1.72
N SER A 42 -6.01 7.61 1.53
CA SER A 42 -5.72 8.12 0.19
C SER A 42 -4.91 7.14 -0.67
N LEU A 43 -4.02 6.36 -0.04
CA LEU A 43 -3.26 5.28 -0.68
C LEU A 43 -4.16 4.11 -1.08
N LEU A 44 -4.99 3.64 -0.14
CA LEU A 44 -5.92 2.52 -0.37
C LEU A 44 -7.00 2.86 -1.39
N ASN A 45 -7.35 4.13 -1.53
CA ASN A 45 -8.26 4.63 -2.56
C ASN A 45 -7.55 4.97 -3.88
N GLY A 46 -6.22 4.91 -3.94
CA GLY A 46 -5.42 5.24 -5.13
C GLY A 46 -5.51 6.72 -5.55
N SER A 47 -5.91 7.59 -4.61
CA SER A 47 -6.10 9.03 -4.82
C SER A 47 -4.87 9.86 -4.41
N LEU A 48 -3.89 9.26 -3.72
CA LEU A 48 -2.66 9.94 -3.33
C LEU A 48 -1.64 9.98 -4.49
N PRO A 49 -0.97 11.12 -4.72
CA PRO A 49 0.22 11.15 -5.57
C PRO A 49 1.33 10.27 -4.97
N LEU A 50 1.95 9.45 -5.82
CA LEU A 50 3.05 8.57 -5.44
C LEU A 50 4.32 9.40 -5.29
N ASP A 51 4.70 9.66 -4.04
CA ASP A 51 6.04 10.12 -3.70
C ASP A 51 6.97 8.90 -3.70
N GLU A 52 8.13 9.00 -4.36
CA GLU A 52 9.13 7.91 -4.39
C GLU A 52 9.49 7.45 -2.98
N LYS A 53 9.57 8.37 -2.00
CA LYS A 53 9.85 8.02 -0.61
C LYS A 53 8.77 7.12 0.00
N LEU A 54 7.51 7.37 -0.35
CA LEU A 54 6.38 6.60 0.18
C LEU A 54 6.32 5.22 -0.47
N VAL A 55 6.58 5.14 -1.77
CA VAL A 55 6.68 3.85 -2.49
C VAL A 55 7.80 3.00 -1.92
N GLN A 56 8.95 3.61 -1.65
CA GLN A 56 10.11 2.92 -1.09
C GLN A 56 9.84 2.45 0.34
N LEU A 57 9.22 3.28 1.18
CA LEU A 57 8.79 2.89 2.51
C LEU A 57 7.81 1.70 2.48
N LEU A 58 6.80 1.74 1.60
CA LEU A 58 5.86 0.63 1.44
C LEU A 58 6.57 -0.64 0.96
N ALA A 59 7.52 -0.51 0.04
CA ALA A 59 8.31 -1.61 -0.46
C ALA A 59 9.15 -2.28 0.63
N GLU A 60 9.75 -1.49 1.51
CA GLU A 60 10.52 -1.98 2.65
C GLU A 60 9.61 -2.67 3.68
N GLU A 61 8.50 -2.06 4.07
CA GLU A 61 7.58 -2.61 5.08
C GLU A 61 6.88 -3.90 4.61
N PHE A 62 6.55 -4.00 3.32
CA PHE A 62 5.97 -5.21 2.73
C PHE A 62 7.02 -6.19 2.21
N GLU A 63 8.31 -5.86 2.28
CA GLU A 63 9.41 -6.64 1.69
C GLU A 63 9.17 -7.04 0.22
N VAL A 64 8.69 -6.08 -0.58
CA VAL A 64 8.39 -6.23 -2.01
C VAL A 64 9.17 -5.21 -2.85
N ASN A 65 9.20 -5.40 -4.17
CA ASN A 65 9.84 -4.45 -5.07
C ASN A 65 8.99 -3.16 -5.23
N PRO A 66 9.56 -1.95 -5.12
CA PRO A 66 8.85 -0.69 -5.33
C PRO A 66 8.29 -0.53 -6.75
N GLU A 67 8.98 -1.06 -7.76
CA GLU A 67 8.48 -1.09 -9.14
C GLU A 67 7.28 -2.02 -9.29
N TRP A 68 7.24 -3.11 -8.52
CA TRP A 68 6.06 -3.95 -8.44
C TRP A 68 4.93 -3.22 -7.71
N LEU A 69 5.16 -2.54 -6.60
CA LEU A 69 4.11 -1.76 -5.96
C LEU A 69 3.46 -0.75 -6.91
N THR A 70 4.26 -0.07 -7.73
CA THR A 70 3.77 0.92 -8.69
C THR A 70 3.23 0.33 -10.00
N GLY A 71 3.28 -0.99 -10.19
CA GLY A 71 2.84 -1.66 -11.42
C GLY A 71 3.80 -1.50 -12.61
N LYS A 72 5.00 -0.94 -12.38
CA LYS A 72 6.07 -0.83 -13.40
C LYS A 72 6.76 -2.17 -13.66
N SER A 73 6.69 -3.10 -12.71
CA SER A 73 7.28 -4.44 -12.82
C SER A 73 6.32 -5.52 -12.34
N ASP A 74 6.42 -6.71 -12.92
CA ASP A 74 5.72 -7.92 -12.49
C ASP A 74 6.53 -8.75 -11.49
N LYS A 75 7.79 -8.38 -11.23
CA LYS A 75 8.64 -9.06 -10.25
C LYS A 75 8.33 -8.59 -8.83
N ARG A 76 7.57 -9.38 -8.07
CA ARG A 76 7.19 -9.08 -6.66
C ARG A 76 8.41 -8.89 -5.75
N LYS A 77 9.47 -9.65 -5.97
CA LYS A 77 10.75 -9.53 -5.27
C LYS A 77 11.86 -9.42 -6.30
N ASN A 78 12.89 -8.63 -5.97
CA ASN A 78 14.07 -8.48 -6.81
C ASN A 78 15.06 -9.62 -6.55
#